data_AF-A0A2K1JPL3-F1
#
_entry.id   AF-A0A2K1JPL3-F1
#
_cell.length_a   1.000
_cell.length_b   1.000
_cell.length_c   1.000
_cell.angle_alpha   90.00
_cell.angle_beta   90.00
_cell.angle_gamma   90.00
#
_symmetry.space_group_name_H-M   'P 1'
#
loop_
_entity.id
_entity.type
_entity.pdbx_description
1 polymer ?
#
loop_
_entity_poly.entity_id
_entity_poly.type
_entity_poly.pdbx_seq_one_letter_code
_entity_poly.pdbx_strand_id
1 'polypeptide(L)'
;HKDKLSNELIEVGKNIVKACDSLPLSLKIIGIYLRDKKILRCWNNFTSLIIFDIYGFSSLTSLSNKLDNFISLTTLNMNKCSSLILMLNELDNLTSLTTLNMEWYKSLTLLLNKLYNFTSLIILNISGCSSLMSLLNELDNLISLTTLNMKYKSLTLLPNELGNLTSFTTLNMK
;
A
#
# COMPACT_ATOMS: atom_id res chain seq x y z
N HIS A 1 34.28 -8.84 2.81
CA HIS A 1 32.84 -8.83 3.12
C HIS A 1 32.15 -7.50 2.81
N LYS A 2 32.69 -6.33 3.20
CA LYS A 2 32.11 -5.02 2.87
C LYS A 2 31.96 -4.76 1.37
N ASP A 3 32.95 -5.13 0.57
CA ASP A 3 32.94 -4.84 -0.89
C ASP A 3 31.92 -5.69 -1.65
N LYS A 4 31.67 -6.92 -1.18
CA LYS A 4 30.65 -7.81 -1.75
C LYS A 4 29.24 -7.25 -1.55
N LEU A 5 28.94 -6.79 -0.32
CA LEU A 5 27.66 -6.15 0.00
C LEU A 5 27.44 -4.86 -0.81
N SER A 6 28.51 -4.08 -1.03
CA SER A 6 28.45 -2.87 -1.85
C SER A 6 28.10 -3.19 -3.31
N ASN A 7 28.68 -4.24 -3.89
CA ASN A 7 28.41 -4.64 -5.27
C ASN A 7 26.99 -5.16 -5.46
N GLU A 8 26.48 -5.96 -4.51
CA GLU A 8 25.09 -6.44 -4.53
C GLU A 8 24.10 -5.26 -4.44
N LEU A 9 24.34 -4.27 -3.58
CA LEU A 9 23.49 -3.07 -3.49
C LEU A 9 23.49 -2.25 -4.79
N ILE A 10 24.62 -2.13 -5.46
CA ILE A 10 24.73 -1.44 -6.76
C ILE A 10 23.90 -2.16 -7.83
N GLU A 11 23.95 -3.48 -7.88
CA GLU A 11 23.20 -4.28 -8.85
C GLU A 11 21.69 -4.18 -8.62
N VAL A 12 21.27 -4.26 -7.36
CA VAL A 12 19.88 -4.07 -6.95
C VAL A 12 19.41 -2.65 -7.27
N GLY A 13 20.23 -1.63 -7.01
CA GLY A 13 19.97 -0.24 -7.39
C GLY A 13 19.75 -0.06 -8.89
N LYS A 14 20.54 -0.74 -9.74
CA LYS A 14 20.34 -0.72 -11.20
C LYS A 14 19.02 -1.35 -11.62
N ASN A 15 18.63 -2.45 -10.96
CA ASN A 15 17.35 -3.11 -11.22
C ASN A 15 16.16 -2.25 -10.80
N ILE A 16 16.26 -1.53 -9.69
CA ILE A 16 15.26 -0.52 -9.28
C ILE A 16 15.14 0.58 -10.34
N VAL A 17 16.25 1.10 -10.84
CA VAL A 17 16.25 2.15 -11.89
C VAL A 17 15.59 1.67 -13.17
N LYS A 18 15.90 0.44 -13.60
CA LYS A 18 15.25 -0.19 -14.75
C LYS A 18 13.76 -0.38 -14.52
N ALA A 19 13.38 -0.90 -13.36
CA ALA A 19 11.99 -1.14 -13.03
C ALA A 19 11.22 0.19 -13.05
N CYS A 20 11.78 1.28 -12.51
CA CYS A 20 11.13 2.58 -12.50
C CYS A 20 11.11 3.29 -13.87
N ASP A 21 11.46 2.62 -14.97
CA ASP A 21 11.55 3.19 -16.33
C ASP A 21 12.29 4.53 -16.39
N SER A 22 13.32 4.71 -15.55
CA SER A 22 14.09 5.97 -15.44
C SER A 22 13.31 7.20 -14.98
N LEU A 23 12.11 7.02 -14.39
CA LEU A 23 11.31 8.13 -13.87
C LEU A 23 12.01 8.81 -12.68
N PRO A 24 12.38 10.10 -12.78
CA PRO A 24 13.22 10.78 -11.78
C PRO A 24 12.59 10.85 -10.38
N LEU A 25 11.26 10.86 -10.30
CA LEU A 25 10.50 11.02 -9.06
C LEU A 25 10.40 9.71 -8.25
N SER A 26 10.12 8.59 -8.91
CA SER A 26 10.14 7.26 -8.29
C SER A 26 11.52 6.94 -7.73
N LEU A 27 12.56 7.27 -8.50
CA LEU A 27 13.96 7.19 -8.06
C LEU A 27 14.27 8.11 -6.88
N LYS A 28 13.68 9.30 -6.83
CA LYS A 28 13.86 10.23 -5.71
C LYS A 28 13.22 9.70 -4.43
N ILE A 29 12.01 9.12 -4.49
CA ILE A 29 11.32 8.54 -3.33
C ILE A 29 12.08 7.31 -2.84
N ILE A 30 12.40 6.37 -3.73
CA ILE A 30 13.15 5.16 -3.38
C ILE A 30 14.54 5.52 -2.88
N GLY A 31 15.20 6.51 -3.50
CA GLY A 31 16.48 7.03 -3.05
C GLY A 31 16.41 7.69 -1.67
N ILE A 32 15.35 8.43 -1.33
CA ILE A 32 15.12 8.98 0.01
C ILE A 32 14.93 7.83 1.02
N TYR A 33 14.12 6.83 0.68
CA TYR A 33 13.84 5.69 1.56
C TYR A 33 15.09 4.81 1.80
N LEU A 34 15.87 4.54 0.75
CA LEU A 34 17.05 3.68 0.80
C LEU A 34 18.31 4.39 1.30
N ARG A 35 18.31 5.73 1.38
CA ARG A 35 19.48 6.55 1.75
C ARG A 35 20.23 6.00 2.97
N ASP A 36 19.48 5.64 4.01
CA ASP A 36 20.04 5.20 5.29
C ASP A 36 19.96 3.67 5.49
N LYS A 37 19.50 2.92 4.48
CA LYS A 37 19.34 1.47 4.56
C LYS A 37 20.59 0.76 4.03
N LYS A 38 21.30 0.08 4.93
CA LYS A 38 22.47 -0.76 4.60
C LYS A 38 22.15 -2.24 4.48
N ILE A 39 20.87 -2.61 4.55
CA ILE A 39 20.38 -3.99 4.54
C ILE A 39 19.88 -4.32 3.13
N LEU A 40 20.47 -5.34 2.50
CA LEU A 40 20.15 -5.78 1.14
C LEU A 40 18.66 -6.10 0.94
N ARG A 41 18.01 -6.69 1.95
CA ARG A 41 16.57 -6.99 1.94
C ARG A 41 15.71 -5.74 1.69
N CYS A 42 16.10 -4.57 2.21
CA CYS A 42 15.37 -3.32 1.97
C CYS A 42 15.47 -2.87 0.50
N TRP A 43 16.59 -3.16 -0.17
CA TRP A 43 16.81 -2.79 -1.58
C TRP A 43 16.11 -3.78 -2.52
N ASN A 44 16.17 -5.09 -2.22
CA ASN A 44 15.53 -6.13 -3.03
C ASN A 44 13.99 -5.99 -3.08
N ASN A 45 13.37 -5.38 -2.07
CA ASN A 45 11.93 -5.11 -2.08
C ASN A 45 11.50 -4.22 -3.26
N PHE A 46 12.37 -3.36 -3.80
CA PHE A 46 12.03 -2.43 -4.88
C PHE A 46 12.36 -2.95 -6.29
N THR A 47 13.13 -4.04 -6.41
CA THR A 47 13.41 -4.66 -7.72
C THR A 47 12.21 -5.41 -8.29
N SER A 48 11.20 -5.63 -7.46
CA SER A 48 9.92 -6.22 -7.84
C SER A 48 8.85 -5.14 -7.79
N LEU A 49 8.77 -4.20 -8.74
CA LEU A 49 7.74 -3.12 -8.75
C LEU A 49 6.27 -3.59 -8.75
N ILE A 50 6.06 -4.89 -8.69
CA ILE A 50 4.90 -5.62 -8.22
C ILE A 50 4.57 -5.34 -6.73
N ILE A 51 5.54 -4.95 -5.89
CA ILE A 51 5.44 -4.76 -4.45
C ILE A 51 6.13 -3.45 -4.03
N PHE A 52 5.41 -2.56 -3.35
CA PHE A 52 5.91 -1.30 -2.78
C PHE A 52 5.69 -1.35 -1.27
N ASP A 53 6.77 -1.55 -0.53
CA ASP A 53 6.75 -1.70 0.93
C ASP A 53 7.44 -0.51 1.60
N ILE A 54 6.65 0.32 2.26
CA ILE A 54 7.10 1.47 3.04
C ILE A 54 6.90 1.26 4.55
N TYR A 55 6.82 0.00 5.01
CA TYR A 55 6.59 -0.36 6.41
C TYR A 55 7.39 0.51 7.39
N GLY A 56 6.67 1.09 8.36
CA GLY A 56 7.25 1.84 9.48
C GLY A 56 7.93 3.14 9.09
N PHE A 57 7.67 3.68 7.89
CA PHE A 57 8.26 4.94 7.46
C PHE A 57 7.55 6.15 8.09
N SER A 58 7.79 6.34 9.38
CA SER A 58 7.10 7.31 10.24
C SER A 58 7.41 8.78 9.93
N SER A 59 8.39 9.08 9.08
CA SER A 59 8.69 10.47 8.65
C SER A 59 8.00 10.84 7.33
N LEU A 60 7.42 9.88 6.62
CA LEU A 60 6.71 10.15 5.37
C LEU A 60 5.37 10.81 5.69
N THR A 61 5.15 12.01 5.16
CA THR A 61 3.92 12.77 5.39
C THR A 61 2.96 12.77 4.21
N SER A 62 3.43 12.49 2.99
CA SER A 62 2.57 12.35 1.80
C SER A 62 3.24 11.47 0.74
N LEU A 63 2.42 10.82 -0.12
CA LEU A 63 2.92 10.25 -1.38
C LEU A 63 2.69 11.20 -2.56
N SER A 64 1.63 12.03 -2.56
CA SER A 64 1.28 13.10 -3.52
C SER A 64 1.59 12.79 -4.98
N ASN A 65 0.56 12.48 -5.78
CA ASN A 65 0.51 12.48 -7.26
C ASN A 65 1.62 11.69 -7.98
N LYS A 66 2.37 10.85 -7.26
CA LYS A 66 3.64 10.25 -7.72
C LYS A 66 3.55 8.74 -7.91
N LEU A 67 2.37 8.17 -7.73
CA LEU A 67 2.11 6.75 -7.98
C LEU A 67 1.51 6.47 -9.36
N ASP A 68 1.26 7.50 -10.17
CA ASP A 68 0.66 7.40 -11.51
C ASP A 68 1.39 6.43 -12.45
N ASN A 69 2.69 6.24 -12.23
CA ASN A 69 3.53 5.38 -13.05
C ASN A 69 3.65 3.94 -12.51
N PHE A 70 3.08 3.64 -11.35
CA PHE A 70 3.15 2.32 -10.70
C PHE A 70 1.95 1.45 -11.12
N ILE A 71 1.55 1.51 -12.39
CA ILE A 71 0.38 0.79 -12.93
C ILE A 71 0.48 -0.74 -12.79
N SER A 72 1.70 -1.28 -12.70
CA SER A 72 1.98 -2.71 -12.51
C SER A 72 2.08 -3.14 -11.03
N LEU A 73 1.87 -2.20 -10.10
CA LEU A 73 1.97 -2.48 -8.67
C LEU A 73 0.80 -3.36 -8.23
N THR A 74 1.12 -4.52 -7.68
CA THR A 74 0.13 -5.48 -7.16
C THR A 74 0.00 -5.45 -5.64
N THR A 75 1.05 -5.04 -4.93
CA THR A 75 1.09 -5.03 -3.46
C THR A 75 1.60 -3.70 -2.95
N LEU A 76 0.83 -3.05 -2.10
CA LEU A 76 1.19 -1.81 -1.42
C LEU A 76 1.12 -2.04 0.10
N ASN A 77 2.27 -1.98 0.76
CA ASN A 77 2.37 -2.11 2.21
C ASN A 77 2.75 -0.78 2.86
N MET A 78 1.80 -0.18 3.57
CA MET A 78 1.92 1.09 4.31
C MET A 78 1.78 0.91 5.82
N ASN A 79 1.98 -0.32 6.30
CA ASN A 79 1.81 -0.66 7.71
C ASN A 79 2.73 0.18 8.62
N LYS A 80 2.20 0.71 9.72
CA LYS A 80 2.88 1.60 10.69
C LYS A 80 3.44 2.91 10.10
N CYS A 81 2.93 3.40 8.97
CA CYS A 81 3.22 4.75 8.47
C CYS A 81 2.39 5.81 9.21
N SER A 82 2.75 6.11 10.46
CA SER A 82 1.91 6.89 11.37
C SER A 82 1.73 8.38 11.03
N SER A 83 2.66 8.95 10.27
CA SER A 83 2.65 10.38 9.90
C SER A 83 2.17 10.60 8.47
N LEU A 84 1.93 9.52 7.73
CA LEU A 84 1.52 9.60 6.35
C LEU A 84 0.08 10.11 6.31
N ILE A 85 -0.11 11.20 5.57
CA ILE A 85 -1.41 11.77 5.24
C ILE A 85 -1.55 11.57 3.74
N LEU A 86 -2.19 10.46 3.40
CA LEU A 86 -2.48 10.05 2.04
C LEU A 86 -3.98 10.09 1.82
N MET A 87 -4.42 10.83 0.81
CA MET A 87 -5.79 10.70 0.32
C MET A 87 -5.85 9.48 -0.60
N LEU A 88 -6.78 8.56 -0.37
CA LEU A 88 -6.87 7.30 -1.15
C LEU A 88 -7.09 7.51 -2.67
N ASN A 89 -7.62 8.65 -3.10
CA ASN A 89 -7.69 9.03 -4.51
C ASN A 89 -6.30 9.27 -5.14
N GLU A 90 -5.25 9.50 -4.34
CA GLU A 90 -3.86 9.52 -4.82
C GLU A 90 -3.37 8.13 -5.25
N LEU A 91 -4.14 7.07 -5.00
CA LEU A 91 -3.84 5.70 -5.40
C LEU A 91 -4.71 5.22 -6.57
N ASP A 92 -5.55 6.08 -7.14
CA ASP A 92 -6.54 5.74 -8.17
C ASP A 92 -5.93 5.09 -9.42
N ASN A 93 -4.67 5.39 -9.72
CA ASN A 93 -3.95 4.86 -10.88
C ASN A 93 -3.38 3.44 -10.65
N LEU A 94 -3.48 2.88 -9.44
CA LEU A 94 -2.96 1.55 -9.08
C LEU A 94 -3.96 0.43 -9.46
N THR A 95 -4.35 0.36 -10.73
CA THR A 95 -5.40 -0.54 -11.22
C THR A 95 -5.03 -2.03 -11.12
N SER A 96 -3.75 -2.38 -11.09
CA SER A 96 -3.27 -3.75 -10.89
C SER A 96 -3.16 -4.17 -9.42
N LEU A 97 -3.52 -3.30 -8.47
CA LEU A 97 -3.30 -3.57 -7.05
C LEU A 97 -4.22 -4.69 -6.56
N THR A 98 -3.62 -5.80 -6.12
CA THR A 98 -4.31 -6.96 -5.55
C THR A 98 -4.25 -7.00 -4.03
N THR A 99 -3.24 -6.37 -3.42
CA THR A 99 -3.03 -6.35 -1.98
C THR A 99 -2.72 -4.94 -1.47
N LEU A 100 -3.55 -4.45 -0.55
CA LEU A 100 -3.36 -3.17 0.13
C LEU A 100 -3.30 -3.40 1.64
N ASN A 101 -2.12 -3.18 2.23
CA ASN A 101 -1.92 -3.26 3.67
C ASN A 101 -1.74 -1.86 4.28
N MET A 102 -2.73 -1.41 5.04
CA MET A 102 -2.78 -0.15 5.78
C MET A 102 -2.89 -0.40 7.29
N GLU A 103 -2.38 -1.53 7.78
CA GLU A 103 -2.42 -1.83 9.22
C GLU A 103 -1.79 -0.70 10.05
N TRP A 104 -2.43 -0.33 11.17
CA TRP A 104 -2.03 0.79 12.05
C TRP A 104 -1.91 2.15 11.35
N TYR A 105 -2.57 2.35 10.21
CA TYR A 105 -2.59 3.63 9.52
C TYR A 105 -3.51 4.64 10.22
N LYS A 106 -2.90 5.59 10.94
CA LYS A 106 -3.61 6.50 11.86
C LYS A 106 -4.43 7.59 11.17
N SER A 107 -4.12 7.91 9.91
CA SER A 107 -4.80 8.98 9.17
C SER A 107 -6.06 8.49 8.44
N LEU A 108 -6.35 7.18 8.47
CA LEU A 108 -7.55 6.63 7.85
C LEU A 108 -8.79 6.98 8.67
N THR A 109 -9.56 7.96 8.23
CA THR A 109 -10.81 8.37 8.88
C THR A 109 -12.04 7.77 8.22
N LEU A 110 -12.04 7.73 6.88
CA LEU A 110 -13.09 7.19 6.03
C LEU A 110 -12.45 6.35 4.94
N LEU A 111 -12.95 5.13 4.72
CA LEU A 111 -12.33 4.20 3.79
C LEU A 111 -12.83 4.31 2.35
N LEU A 112 -14.14 4.42 2.10
CA LEU A 112 -14.71 3.89 0.84
C LEU A 112 -15.16 4.89 -0.23
N ASN A 113 -15.21 6.19 0.04
CA ASN A 113 -15.49 7.20 -1.01
C ASN A 113 -14.35 7.36 -2.04
N LYS A 114 -13.30 6.53 -1.95
CA LYS A 114 -12.01 6.75 -2.60
C LYS A 114 -11.34 5.45 -3.07
N LEU A 115 -12.04 4.31 -3.06
CA LEU A 115 -11.50 3.03 -3.52
C LEU A 115 -12.15 2.51 -4.82
N TYR A 116 -12.81 3.38 -5.58
CA TYR A 116 -13.60 2.97 -6.75
C TYR A 116 -12.76 2.32 -7.88
N ASN A 117 -11.47 2.63 -7.97
CA ASN A 117 -10.58 2.08 -9.01
C ASN A 117 -9.92 0.73 -8.64
N PHE A 118 -10.15 0.21 -7.44
CA PHE A 118 -9.50 -1.01 -6.96
C PHE A 118 -10.25 -2.29 -7.35
N THR A 119 -10.61 -2.40 -8.63
CA THR A 119 -11.37 -3.55 -9.16
C THR A 119 -10.60 -4.87 -9.06
N SER A 120 -9.26 -4.81 -9.10
CA SER A 120 -8.36 -5.95 -8.97
C SER A 120 -8.02 -6.32 -7.52
N LEU A 121 -8.50 -5.56 -6.53
CA LEU A 121 -8.08 -5.74 -5.14
C LEU A 121 -8.67 -7.00 -4.53
N ILE A 122 -7.80 -7.90 -4.07
CA ILE A 122 -8.13 -9.21 -3.50
C ILE A 122 -8.07 -9.17 -1.97
N ILE A 123 -7.07 -8.47 -1.42
CA ILE A 123 -6.79 -8.41 0.01
C ILE A 123 -6.68 -6.95 0.47
N LEU A 124 -7.51 -6.59 1.45
CA LEU A 124 -7.45 -5.31 2.14
C LEU A 124 -7.21 -5.54 3.64
N ASN A 125 -6.15 -4.94 4.18
CA ASN A 125 -5.90 -4.93 5.62
C ASN A 125 -5.91 -3.50 6.16
N ILE A 126 -6.85 -3.22 7.04
CA ILE A 126 -7.02 -1.93 7.74
C ILE A 126 -7.10 -2.15 9.26
N SER A 127 -6.53 -3.25 9.75
CA SER A 127 -6.51 -3.56 11.17
C SER A 127 -5.73 -2.50 11.96
N GLY A 128 -6.16 -2.18 13.18
CA GLY A 128 -5.49 -1.16 13.99
C GLY A 128 -5.61 0.29 13.50
N CYS A 129 -6.40 0.59 12.46
CA CYS A 129 -6.68 1.96 12.02
C CYS A 129 -7.55 2.69 13.03
N SER A 130 -6.92 3.36 14.00
CA SER A 130 -7.60 3.91 15.18
C SER A 130 -8.57 5.05 14.92
N SER A 131 -8.41 5.75 13.79
CA SER A 131 -9.22 6.92 13.43
C SER A 131 -10.37 6.56 12.50
N LEU A 132 -10.50 5.30 12.10
CA LEU A 132 -11.53 4.86 11.15
C LEU A 132 -12.91 4.92 11.82
N MET A 133 -13.74 5.84 11.33
CA MET A 133 -15.07 6.11 11.88
C MET A 133 -16.15 5.26 11.21
N SER A 134 -16.03 5.03 9.91
CA SER A 134 -16.99 4.24 9.14
C SER A 134 -16.36 3.63 7.89
N LEU A 135 -16.93 2.50 7.48
CA LEU A 135 -16.86 2.00 6.13
C LEU A 135 -18.09 2.57 5.39
N LEU A 136 -17.91 3.34 4.32
CA LEU A 136 -19.02 3.97 3.59
C LEU A 136 -19.69 2.97 2.62
N ASN A 137 -20.92 3.26 2.22
CA ASN A 137 -21.88 2.36 1.57
C ASN A 137 -21.62 2.09 0.08
N GLU A 138 -20.36 2.16 -0.38
CA GLU A 138 -20.03 1.99 -1.80
C GLU A 138 -18.89 0.96 -1.94
N LEU A 139 -19.28 -0.32 -1.92
CA LEU A 139 -18.38 -1.46 -2.07
C LEU A 139 -18.47 -2.14 -3.44
N ASP A 140 -19.45 -1.76 -4.26
CA ASP A 140 -19.83 -2.46 -5.48
C ASP A 140 -18.67 -2.58 -6.50
N ASN A 141 -17.66 -1.72 -6.42
CA ASN A 141 -16.50 -1.72 -7.31
C ASN A 141 -15.39 -2.71 -6.89
N LEU A 142 -15.39 -3.19 -5.64
CA LEU A 142 -14.39 -4.12 -5.12
C LEU A 142 -14.72 -5.58 -5.49
N ILE A 143 -15.06 -5.82 -6.76
CA ILE A 143 -15.58 -7.10 -7.27
C ILE A 143 -14.65 -8.30 -7.04
N SER A 144 -13.34 -8.05 -6.93
CA SER A 144 -12.32 -9.09 -6.70
C SER A 144 -11.99 -9.31 -5.22
N LEU A 145 -12.55 -8.51 -4.31
CA LEU A 145 -12.16 -8.55 -2.91
C LEU A 145 -12.61 -9.85 -2.26
N THR A 146 -11.63 -10.65 -1.81
CA THR A 146 -11.89 -11.91 -1.12
C THR A 146 -11.71 -11.79 0.39
N THR A 147 -10.79 -10.94 0.83
CA THR A 147 -10.33 -10.88 2.22
C THR A 147 -10.28 -9.45 2.74
N LEU A 148 -10.99 -9.19 3.84
CA LEU A 148 -10.95 -7.93 4.58
C LEU A 148 -10.51 -8.18 6.02
N ASN A 149 -9.38 -7.59 6.41
CA ASN A 149 -8.87 -7.63 7.78
C ASN A 149 -9.13 -6.29 8.48
N MET A 150 -9.87 -6.34 9.58
CA MET A 150 -10.40 -5.19 10.32
C MET A 150 -10.38 -5.41 11.83
N LYS A 151 -9.23 -5.84 12.36
CA LYS A 151 -9.10 -6.08 13.80
C LYS A 151 -8.98 -4.73 14.52
N TYR A 152 -10.10 -4.15 14.93
CA TYR A 152 -10.10 -2.97 15.79
C TYR A 152 -11.43 -2.77 16.54
N LYS A 153 -11.35 -2.23 17.76
CA LYS A 153 -12.46 -2.22 18.74
C LYS A 153 -13.56 -1.19 18.46
N SER A 154 -13.34 -0.20 17.60
CA SER A 154 -14.27 0.94 17.47
C SER A 154 -15.29 0.83 16.33
N LEU A 155 -15.15 -0.12 15.42
CA LEU A 155 -16.15 -0.35 14.37
C LEU A 155 -17.27 -1.23 14.91
N THR A 156 -18.40 -0.60 15.20
CA THR A 156 -19.60 -1.26 15.74
C THR A 156 -20.58 -1.69 14.66
N LEU A 157 -20.46 -1.16 13.44
CA LEU A 157 -21.34 -1.44 12.31
C LEU A 157 -20.53 -1.70 11.04
N LEU A 158 -20.89 -2.78 10.35
CA LEU A 158 -20.41 -3.10 9.02
C LEU A 158 -21.44 -2.60 7.98
N PRO A 159 -21.00 -2.15 6.79
CA PRO A 159 -21.90 -1.74 5.73
C PRO A 159 -22.61 -2.98 5.16
N ASN A 160 -23.92 -2.85 4.90
CA ASN A 160 -24.74 -3.92 4.34
C ASN A 160 -24.22 -4.36 2.95
N GLU A 161 -23.54 -3.43 2.27
CA GLU A 161 -22.97 -3.55 0.94
C GLU A 161 -21.79 -4.53 0.90
N LEU A 162 -21.26 -5.00 2.04
CA LEU A 162 -20.36 -6.18 2.04
C LEU A 162 -21.06 -7.42 1.46
N GLY A 163 -22.39 -7.51 1.60
CA GLY A 163 -23.19 -8.56 0.98
C GLY A 163 -23.26 -8.48 -0.55
N ASN A 164 -22.91 -7.33 -1.15
CA ASN A 164 -22.87 -7.15 -2.61
C ASN A 164 -21.58 -7.68 -3.24
N LEU A 165 -20.55 -7.95 -2.42
CA LEU A 165 -19.25 -8.41 -2.90
C LEU A 165 -19.31 -9.88 -3.30
N THR A 166 -19.35 -10.13 -4.62
CA THR A 166 -19.53 -11.47 -5.19
C THR A 166 -18.37 -12.43 -4.90
N SER A 167 -17.15 -11.91 -4.75
CA SER A 167 -15.94 -12.71 -4.48
C SER A 167 -15.57 -12.79 -3.00
N PHE A 168 -16.33 -12.15 -2.10
CA PHE A 168 -15.95 -11.99 -0.71
C PHE A 168 -16.15 -13.28 0.09
N THR A 169 -15.08 -13.73 0.76
CA THR A 169 -15.08 -15.00 1.49
C THR A 169 -14.67 -14.86 2.95
N THR A 170 -13.82 -13.87 3.26
CA THR A 170 -13.14 -13.81 4.56
C THR A 170 -13.23 -12.41 5.16
N LEU A 171 -13.86 -12.32 6.33
CA LEU A 171 -13.88 -11.14 7.18
C LEU A 171 -13.19 -11.44 8.51
N ASN A 172 -12.03 -10.82 8.76
CA ASN A 172 -11.27 -11.00 9.99
C ASN A 172 -11.40 -9.79 10.92
N MET A 173 -12.19 -9.92 12.00
CA MET A 173 -12.44 -8.85 12.99
C MET A 173 -11.91 -9.14 14.41
N LYS A 174 -11.40 -10.35 14.67
CA LYS A 174 -10.89 -10.76 15.99
C LYS A 174 -9.42 -10.44 16.20
#